data_AF-A0AAE4TN42-F1
#
_entry.id   AF-A0AAE4TN42-F1
#
_cell.length_a   1.000
_cell.length_b   1.000
_cell.length_c   1.000
_cell.angle_alpha   90.00
_cell.angle_beta   90.00
_cell.angle_gamma   90.00
#
_symmetry.space_group_name_H-M   'P 1'
#
loop_
_entity.id
_entity.type
_entity.pdbx_description
1 polymer ?
#
loop_
_entity_poly.entity_id
_entity_poly.type
_entity_poly.pdbx_seq_one_letter_code
_entity_poly.pdbx_strand_id
1 'polypeptide(L)'
;MPLKAPFAERLARGVELYVNQKMTLIESSAAAPVCRKKLSKELKDRGLLRKEPKKVSEKLEKAIKFYVDEKLSAYNAATKAGVGQVGLLKILRERNLLRNSTDKSAANLEKAIALYVAGESILTASRQAKVGNQTLGNALSARGLLRKQPERKPKSTVSRQDPLEAAESRVSSIALSIIHSAARIAANHQGDGR
;
A
#
# COMPACT_ATOMS: atom_id res chain seq x y z
N MET A 1 -47.35 44.22 -6.83
CA MET A 1 -46.09 43.47 -6.98
C MET A 1 -45.53 43.20 -5.60
N PRO A 2 -45.22 41.95 -5.19
CA PRO A 2 -44.68 41.73 -3.85
C PRO A 2 -43.27 42.32 -3.79
N LEU A 3 -43.06 43.25 -2.85
CA LEU A 3 -41.76 43.84 -2.55
C LEU A 3 -40.80 42.70 -2.25
N LYS A 4 -39.78 42.52 -3.11
CA LYS A 4 -38.74 41.51 -2.90
C LYS A 4 -38.07 41.84 -1.57
N ALA A 5 -38.30 41.03 -0.54
CA ALA A 5 -37.66 41.19 0.76
C ALA A 5 -36.14 41.39 0.58
N PRO A 6 -35.53 42.33 1.34
CA PRO A 6 -34.12 42.62 1.24
C PRO A 6 -33.28 41.35 1.41
N PHE A 7 -32.14 41.31 0.74
CA PHE A 7 -31.31 40.11 0.68
C PHE A 7 -30.89 39.60 2.08
N ALA A 8 -30.66 40.51 3.02
CA ALA A 8 -30.32 40.18 4.41
C ALA A 8 -31.41 39.39 5.13
N GLU A 9 -32.68 39.76 4.95
CA GLU A 9 -33.83 39.05 5.55
C GLU A 9 -33.99 37.65 4.96
N ARG A 10 -33.79 37.51 3.65
CA ARG A 10 -33.80 36.18 2.99
C ARG A 10 -32.67 35.30 3.50
N LEU A 11 -31.50 35.87 3.76
CA LEU A 11 -30.35 35.14 4.29
C LEU A 11 -30.59 34.71 5.75
N ALA A 12 -31.13 35.60 6.58
CA ALA A 12 -31.53 35.30 7.96
C ALA A 12 -32.57 34.17 8.01
N ARG A 13 -33.60 34.26 7.16
CA ARG A 13 -34.62 33.20 7.02
C ARG A 13 -34.01 31.87 6.58
N GLY A 14 -33.06 31.88 5.63
CA GLY A 14 -32.33 30.68 5.22
C GLY A 14 -31.54 30.03 6.37
N VAL A 15 -30.92 30.85 7.23
CA VAL A 15 -30.23 30.37 8.44
C VAL A 15 -31.22 29.79 9.45
N GLU A 16 -32.36 30.44 9.69
CA GLU A 16 -33.40 29.92 10.59
C GLU A 16 -33.97 28.58 10.13
N LEU A 17 -34.26 28.43 8.83
CA LEU A 17 -34.73 27.16 8.26
C LEU A 17 -33.68 26.05 8.43
N TYR A 18 -32.40 26.37 8.25
CA TYR A 18 -31.30 25.41 8.44
C TYR A 18 -31.10 25.03 9.92
N VAL A 19 -31.19 25.99 10.85
CA VAL A 19 -30.90 25.78 12.28
C VAL A 19 -32.13 25.22 13.01
N ASN A 20 -33.28 25.88 12.89
CA ASN A 20 -34.47 25.59 13.69
C ASN A 20 -35.27 24.43 13.09
N GLN A 21 -35.46 24.40 11.77
CA GLN A 21 -36.24 23.35 11.10
C GLN A 21 -35.39 22.16 10.65
N LYS A 22 -34.08 22.18 10.94
CA LYS A 22 -33.11 21.10 10.60
C LYS A 22 -33.09 20.72 9.11
N MET A 23 -33.47 21.64 8.22
CA MET A 23 -33.43 21.42 6.77
C MET A 23 -31.99 21.33 6.26
N THR A 24 -31.78 20.64 5.13
CA THR A 24 -30.47 20.60 4.49
C THR A 24 -30.09 21.96 3.90
N LEU A 25 -28.80 22.16 3.63
CA LEU A 25 -28.31 23.37 2.94
C LEU A 25 -29.01 23.63 1.59
N ILE A 26 -29.42 22.56 0.90
CA ILE A 26 -30.07 22.65 -0.41
C ILE A 26 -31.50 23.17 -0.21
N GLU A 27 -32.26 22.51 0.65
CA GLU A 27 -33.67 22.84 0.87
C GLU A 27 -33.83 24.23 1.50
N SER A 28 -32.98 24.59 2.47
CA SER A 28 -32.97 25.93 3.07
C SER A 28 -32.64 27.04 2.06
N SER A 29 -31.70 26.80 1.13
CA SER A 29 -31.35 27.76 0.06
C SER A 29 -32.41 27.90 -1.03
N ALA A 30 -33.24 26.87 -1.21
CA ALA A 30 -34.37 26.90 -2.13
C ALA A 30 -35.60 27.58 -1.50
N ALA A 31 -35.88 27.29 -0.23
CA ALA A 31 -37.02 27.82 0.52
C ALA A 31 -36.87 29.31 0.86
N ALA A 32 -35.65 29.76 1.16
CA ALA A 32 -35.31 31.17 1.18
C ALA A 32 -34.41 31.43 -0.03
N PRO A 33 -34.88 32.07 -1.12
CA PRO A 33 -34.18 32.11 -2.41
C PRO A 33 -32.85 32.89 -2.31
N VAL A 34 -31.80 32.19 -1.88
CA VAL A 34 -30.43 32.66 -1.66
C VAL A 34 -29.42 31.66 -2.21
N CYS A 35 -28.26 32.15 -2.64
CA CYS A 35 -27.20 31.27 -3.15
C CYS A 35 -26.63 30.39 -2.02
N ARG A 36 -26.58 29.07 -2.24
CA ARG A 36 -26.01 28.09 -1.30
C ARG A 36 -24.60 28.45 -0.81
N LYS A 37 -23.75 29.02 -1.67
CA LYS A 37 -22.39 29.46 -1.28
C LYS A 37 -22.44 30.55 -0.20
N LYS A 38 -23.34 31.53 -0.34
CA LYS A 38 -23.51 32.63 0.61
C LYS A 38 -24.11 32.13 1.93
N LEU A 39 -25.14 31.28 1.87
CA LEU A 39 -25.73 30.66 3.06
C LEU A 39 -24.70 29.80 3.82
N SER A 40 -23.90 29.01 3.10
CA SER A 40 -22.84 28.21 3.73
C SER A 40 -21.74 29.07 4.35
N LYS A 41 -21.40 30.21 3.74
CA LYS A 41 -20.44 31.17 4.32
C LYS A 41 -20.99 31.73 5.63
N GLU A 42 -22.22 32.22 5.62
CA GLU A 42 -22.88 32.77 6.80
C GLU A 42 -22.95 31.74 7.96
N LEU A 43 -23.30 30.50 7.65
CA LEU A 43 -23.36 29.42 8.64
C LEU A 43 -21.98 29.04 9.19
N LYS A 44 -20.91 29.18 8.39
CA LYS A 44 -19.53 28.99 8.86
C LYS A 44 -19.08 30.15 9.74
N ASP A 45 -19.36 31.38 9.32
CA ASP A 45 -19.00 32.60 10.04
C ASP A 45 -19.68 32.62 11.43
N ARG A 46 -20.89 32.05 11.53
CA ARG A 46 -21.63 31.86 12.80
C ARG A 46 -21.30 30.57 13.56
N GLY A 47 -20.46 29.69 13.03
CA GLY A 47 -20.11 28.39 13.64
C GLY A 47 -21.26 27.36 13.69
N LEU A 48 -22.36 27.59 12.95
CA LEU A 48 -23.59 26.79 12.97
C LEU A 48 -23.64 25.72 11.87
N LEU A 49 -22.60 25.66 11.02
CA LEU A 49 -22.56 24.70 9.92
C LEU A 49 -22.43 23.27 10.45
N ARG A 50 -23.50 22.49 10.29
CA ARG A 50 -23.46 21.06 10.61
C ARG A 50 -22.62 20.36 9.57
N LYS A 51 -21.75 19.45 10.02
CA LYS A 51 -21.12 18.46 9.15
C LYS A 51 -22.20 17.46 8.74
N GLU A 52 -22.98 17.79 7.71
CA GLU A 52 -23.95 16.85 7.15
C GLU A 52 -23.21 15.55 6.80
N PRO A 53 -23.70 14.38 7.28
CA PRO A 53 -23.15 13.12 6.84
C PRO A 53 -23.37 13.05 5.33
N LYS A 54 -22.29 13.06 4.56
CA LYS A 54 -22.37 12.83 3.12
C LYS A 54 -23.09 11.50 2.92
N LYS A 55 -24.22 11.51 2.21
CA LYS A 55 -24.90 10.27 1.79
C LYS A 55 -23.84 9.37 1.16
N VAL A 56 -23.51 8.28 1.83
CA VAL A 56 -22.55 7.31 1.34
C VAL A 56 -23.24 6.60 0.19
N SER A 57 -22.58 6.54 -0.97
CA SER A 57 -23.19 5.89 -2.14
C SER A 57 -23.41 4.40 -1.84
N GLU A 58 -24.46 3.80 -2.40
CA GLU A 58 -24.77 2.38 -2.24
C GLU A 58 -23.57 1.47 -2.58
N LYS A 59 -22.73 1.89 -3.55
CA LYS A 59 -21.49 1.20 -3.91
C LYS A 59 -20.47 1.19 -2.77
N LEU A 60 -20.32 2.30 -2.05
CA LEU A 60 -19.44 2.37 -0.88
C LEU A 60 -19.98 1.54 0.28
N GLU A 61 -21.30 1.47 0.47
CA GLU A 61 -21.88 0.60 1.50
C GLU A 61 -21.65 -0.89 1.19
N LYS A 62 -21.80 -1.30 -0.09
CA LYS A 62 -21.41 -2.64 -0.54
C LYS A 62 -19.93 -2.93 -0.28
N ALA A 63 -19.05 -1.97 -0.57
CA ALA A 63 -17.62 -2.11 -0.30
C ALA A 63 -17.31 -2.28 1.19
N ILE A 64 -18.03 -1.59 2.08
CA ILE A 64 -17.90 -1.75 3.53
C ILE A 64 -18.33 -3.16 3.95
N LYS A 65 -19.44 -3.69 3.43
CA LYS A 65 -19.87 -5.07 3.69
C LYS A 65 -18.83 -6.09 3.27
N PHE A 66 -18.26 -5.96 2.07
CA PHE A 66 -17.16 -6.82 1.60
C PHE A 66 -15.92 -6.76 2.52
N TYR A 67 -15.61 -5.60 3.08
CA TYR A 67 -14.48 -5.44 3.98
C TYR A 67 -14.74 -6.04 5.38
N VAL A 68 -15.94 -5.83 5.93
CA VAL A 68 -16.29 -6.25 7.29
C VAL A 68 -16.68 -7.73 7.32
N ASP A 69 -17.64 -8.12 6.49
CA ASP A 69 -18.31 -9.43 6.54
C ASP A 69 -17.47 -10.51 5.85
N GLU A 70 -17.11 -10.29 4.58
CA GLU A 70 -16.30 -11.24 3.78
C GLU A 70 -14.80 -11.20 4.14
N LYS A 71 -14.44 -10.30 5.06
CA LYS A 71 -13.08 -10.07 5.54
C LYS A 71 -12.03 -9.78 4.46
N LEU A 72 -12.42 -9.25 3.32
CA LEU A 72 -11.51 -8.90 2.23
C LEU A 72 -10.54 -7.77 2.62
N SER A 73 -9.45 -7.65 1.85
CA SER A 73 -8.56 -6.49 1.96
C SER A 73 -9.30 -5.23 1.51
N ALA A 74 -8.88 -4.05 2.01
CA ALA A 74 -9.49 -2.78 1.59
C ALA A 74 -9.39 -2.56 0.08
N TYR A 75 -8.32 -3.04 -0.55
CA TYR A 75 -8.15 -3.01 -2.01
C TYR A 75 -9.18 -3.91 -2.70
N ASN A 76 -9.26 -5.20 -2.32
CA ASN A 76 -10.17 -6.15 -2.97
C ASN A 76 -11.64 -5.76 -2.77
N ALA A 77 -12.00 -5.30 -1.58
CA ALA A 77 -13.36 -4.83 -1.28
C ALA A 77 -13.74 -3.60 -2.13
N ALA A 78 -12.79 -2.67 -2.33
CA ALA A 78 -13.01 -1.49 -3.14
C ALA A 78 -13.16 -1.84 -4.63
N THR A 79 -12.27 -2.69 -5.16
CA THR A 79 -12.33 -3.15 -6.56
C THR A 79 -13.60 -3.94 -6.85
N LYS A 80 -13.99 -4.87 -5.97
CA LYS A 80 -15.21 -5.69 -6.11
C LYS A 80 -16.50 -4.85 -6.13
N ALA A 81 -16.49 -3.71 -5.44
CA ALA A 81 -17.61 -2.78 -5.41
C ALA A 81 -17.51 -1.62 -6.43
N GLY A 82 -16.44 -1.56 -7.22
CA GLY A 82 -16.21 -0.51 -8.22
C GLY A 82 -16.04 0.89 -7.62
N VAL A 83 -15.36 1.00 -6.47
CA VAL A 83 -15.09 2.28 -5.77
C VAL A 83 -13.60 2.46 -5.51
N GLY A 84 -13.17 3.71 -5.38
CA GLY A 84 -11.77 4.03 -5.08
C GLY A 84 -11.38 3.62 -3.65
N GLN A 85 -10.24 2.94 -3.51
CA GLN A 85 -9.71 2.46 -2.23
C GLN A 85 -9.56 3.58 -1.19
N VAL A 86 -9.10 4.77 -1.61
CA VAL A 86 -8.92 5.92 -0.71
C VAL A 86 -10.24 6.38 -0.08
N GLY A 87 -11.32 6.40 -0.87
CA GLY A 87 -12.66 6.74 -0.38
C GLY A 87 -13.18 5.74 0.64
N LEU A 88 -12.98 4.44 0.36
CA LEU A 88 -13.33 3.37 1.30
C LEU A 88 -12.54 3.47 2.60
N LEU A 89 -11.22 3.66 2.53
CA LEU A 89 -10.36 3.81 3.71
C LEU A 89 -10.76 5.01 4.58
N LYS A 90 -11.12 6.14 3.95
CA LYS A 90 -11.58 7.32 4.67
C LYS A 90 -12.85 7.03 5.46
N ILE A 91 -13.83 6.36 4.85
CA ILE A 91 -15.10 6.02 5.53
C ILE A 91 -14.90 4.96 6.60
N LEU A 92 -14.07 3.94 6.34
CA LEU A 92 -13.72 2.94 7.34
C LEU A 92 -13.04 3.58 8.56
N ARG A 93 -12.20 4.61 8.36
CA ARG A 93 -11.59 5.37 9.45
C ARG A 93 -12.61 6.25 10.18
N GLU A 94 -13.45 6.99 9.45
CA GLU A 94 -14.53 7.80 10.04
C GLU A 94 -15.52 6.97 10.87
N ARG A 95 -15.77 5.72 10.47
CA ARG A 95 -16.65 4.79 11.16
C ARG A 95 -15.94 3.89 12.19
N ASN A 96 -14.64 4.06 12.42
CA ASN A 96 -13.82 3.20 13.29
C ASN A 96 -13.91 1.69 12.94
N LEU A 97 -14.15 1.37 11.67
CA LEU A 97 -14.23 -0.01 11.16
C LEU A 97 -12.91 -0.50 10.58
N LEU A 98 -11.92 0.39 10.43
CA LEU A 98 -10.62 0.03 9.91
C LEU A 98 -9.96 -0.97 10.86
N ARG A 99 -9.62 -2.16 10.35
CA ARG A 99 -8.88 -3.16 11.12
C ARG A 99 -7.56 -2.53 11.56
N ASN A 100 -7.34 -2.46 12.87
CA ASN A 100 -6.07 -2.06 13.45
C ASN A 100 -4.99 -3.00 12.92
N SER A 101 -4.18 -2.53 11.96
CA SER A 101 -3.07 -3.33 11.44
C SER A 101 -1.99 -3.52 12.50
N THR A 102 -1.93 -2.62 13.48
CA THR A 102 -1.04 -2.67 14.65
C THR A 102 -1.27 -3.91 15.49
N ASP A 103 -2.52 -4.24 15.80
CA ASP A 103 -2.87 -5.34 16.70
C ASP A 103 -2.61 -6.70 16.03
N LYS A 104 -2.90 -6.78 14.72
CA LYS A 104 -2.54 -7.96 13.91
C LYS A 104 -1.03 -8.10 13.73
N SER A 105 -0.32 -6.99 13.55
CA SER A 105 1.14 -6.99 13.42
C SER A 105 1.82 -7.43 14.71
N ALA A 106 1.34 -6.97 15.87
CA ALA A 106 1.85 -7.39 17.17
C ALA A 106 1.60 -8.88 17.42
N ALA A 107 0.37 -9.37 17.20
CA ALA A 107 0.05 -10.79 17.35
C ALA A 107 0.86 -11.68 16.40
N ASN A 108 1.08 -11.25 15.16
CA ASN A 108 1.91 -11.97 14.21
C ASN A 108 3.39 -11.95 14.61
N LEU A 109 3.87 -10.85 15.18
CA LEU A 109 5.23 -10.73 15.69
C LEU A 109 5.47 -11.65 16.88
N GLU A 110 4.52 -11.75 17.83
CA GLU A 110 4.61 -12.73 18.92
C GLU A 110 4.61 -14.18 18.39
N LYS A 111 3.78 -14.50 17.40
CA LYS A 111 3.80 -15.82 16.74
C LYS A 111 5.16 -16.10 16.08
N ALA A 112 5.74 -15.12 15.40
CA ALA A 112 7.05 -15.24 14.78
C ALA A 112 8.15 -15.49 15.81
N ILE A 113 8.09 -14.81 16.96
CA ILE A 113 9.02 -15.02 18.08
C ILE A 113 8.84 -16.42 18.67
N ALA A 114 7.61 -16.87 18.89
CA ALA A 114 7.34 -18.21 19.42
C ALA A 114 7.90 -19.32 18.50
N LEU A 115 7.70 -19.20 17.18
CA LEU A 115 8.26 -20.12 16.19
C LEU A 115 9.79 -20.10 16.20
N TYR A 116 10.40 -18.91 16.27
CA TYR A 116 11.84 -18.80 16.40
C TYR A 116 12.34 -19.49 17.66
N VAL A 117 11.74 -19.22 18.83
CA VAL A 117 12.10 -19.86 20.11
C VAL A 117 11.95 -21.38 20.04
N ALA A 118 10.90 -21.89 19.39
CA ALA A 118 10.63 -23.33 19.24
C ALA A 118 11.67 -24.10 18.41
N GLY A 119 12.55 -23.41 17.66
CA GLY A 119 13.62 -24.06 16.90
C GLY A 119 13.80 -23.50 15.50
N GLU A 120 12.79 -22.82 14.96
CA GLU A 120 12.79 -22.41 13.56
C GLU A 120 13.82 -21.32 13.23
N SER A 121 14.21 -21.27 11.96
CA SER A 121 15.06 -20.20 11.45
C SER A 121 14.28 -18.89 11.35
N ILE A 122 14.99 -17.74 11.35
CA ILE A 122 14.37 -16.42 11.18
C ILE A 122 13.53 -16.37 9.89
N LEU A 123 14.02 -16.99 8.80
CA LEU A 123 13.36 -17.00 7.50
C LEU A 123 12.06 -17.82 7.48
N THR A 124 12.03 -18.96 8.17
CA THR A 124 10.84 -19.82 8.21
C THR A 124 9.79 -19.24 9.15
N ALA A 125 10.21 -18.80 10.34
CA ALA A 125 9.34 -18.17 11.33
C ALA A 125 8.70 -16.88 10.79
N SER A 126 9.47 -16.03 10.09
CA SER A 126 8.97 -14.79 9.50
C SER A 126 7.95 -15.06 8.39
N ARG A 127 8.22 -16.05 7.52
CA ARG A 127 7.34 -16.43 6.42
C ARG A 127 6.02 -17.02 6.94
N GLN A 128 6.07 -17.90 7.92
CA GLN A 128 4.88 -18.51 8.52
C GLN A 128 4.01 -17.46 9.23
N ALA A 129 4.63 -16.55 9.97
CA ALA A 129 3.93 -15.49 10.70
C ALA A 129 3.56 -14.27 9.84
N LYS A 130 4.00 -14.21 8.58
CA LYS A 130 3.81 -13.06 7.65
C LYS A 130 4.36 -11.75 8.22
N VAL A 131 5.55 -11.80 8.81
CA VAL A 131 6.27 -10.65 9.37
C VAL A 131 7.57 -10.45 8.58
N GLY A 132 8.03 -9.21 8.42
CA GLY A 132 9.31 -8.94 7.76
C GLY A 132 10.50 -9.51 8.55
N ASN A 133 11.50 -10.06 7.84
CA ASN A 133 12.70 -10.65 8.47
C ASN A 133 13.41 -9.64 9.38
N GLN A 134 13.54 -8.39 8.93
CA GLN A 134 14.20 -7.33 9.69
C GLN A 134 13.39 -6.95 10.94
N THR A 135 12.06 -6.95 10.85
CA THR A 135 11.17 -6.68 11.99
C THR A 135 11.30 -7.77 13.05
N LEU A 136 11.33 -9.04 12.64
CA LEU A 136 11.57 -10.17 13.55
C LEU A 136 12.98 -10.10 14.16
N GLY A 137 14.01 -9.85 13.35
CA GLY A 137 15.40 -9.72 13.81
C GLY A 137 15.58 -8.61 14.85
N ASN A 138 15.01 -7.42 14.60
CA ASN A 138 15.04 -6.30 15.54
C ASN A 138 14.31 -6.63 16.84
N ALA A 139 13.15 -7.29 16.77
CA ALA A 139 12.39 -7.70 17.93
C ALA A 139 13.13 -8.76 18.78
N LEU A 140 13.77 -9.74 18.13
CA LEU A 140 14.59 -10.74 18.79
C LEU A 140 15.85 -10.13 19.43
N SER A 141 16.47 -9.15 18.74
CA SER A 141 17.62 -8.41 19.27
C SER A 141 17.25 -7.60 20.51
N ALA A 142 16.15 -6.84 20.45
CA ALA A 142 15.64 -6.05 21.57
C ALA A 142 15.28 -6.91 22.79
N ARG A 143 14.84 -8.16 22.57
CA ARG A 143 14.54 -9.12 23.64
C ARG A 143 15.74 -9.98 24.06
N GLY A 144 16.91 -9.80 23.44
CA GLY A 144 18.11 -10.61 23.74
C GLY A 144 17.99 -12.09 23.37
N LEU A 145 17.07 -12.45 22.47
CA LEU A 145 16.75 -13.85 22.11
C LEU A 145 17.54 -14.38 20.92
N LEU A 146 18.39 -13.56 20.29
CA LEU A 146 19.18 -13.97 19.13
C LEU A 146 20.15 -15.10 19.50
N ARG A 147 19.98 -16.25 18.85
CA ARG A 147 20.92 -17.37 18.96
C ARG A 147 22.27 -16.94 18.37
N LYS A 148 23.34 -17.14 19.14
CA LYS A 148 24.70 -17.08 18.60
C LYS A 148 24.81 -18.17 17.54
N GLN A 149 25.03 -17.80 16.28
CA GLN A 149 25.29 -18.82 15.27
C GLN A 149 26.54 -19.59 15.67
N PRO A 150 26.54 -20.94 15.62
CA PRO A 150 27.79 -21.66 15.67
C PRO A 150 28.61 -21.18 14.46
N GLU A 151 29.82 -20.67 14.72
CA GLU A 151 30.73 -20.23 13.67
C GLU A 151 30.82 -21.32 12.62
N ARG A 152 30.29 -21.04 11.42
CA ARG A 152 30.51 -21.92 10.28
C ARG A 152 31.98 -21.81 9.94
N LYS A 153 32.78 -22.77 10.42
CA LYS A 153 34.13 -22.99 9.89
C LYS A 153 34.04 -22.98 8.36
N PRO A 154 34.83 -22.16 7.65
CA PRO A 154 34.77 -22.13 6.20
C PRO A 154 35.10 -23.52 5.66
N LYS A 155 34.13 -24.17 5.01
CA LYS A 155 34.37 -25.36 4.20
C LYS A 155 34.88 -24.90 2.84
N SER A 156 36.18 -24.64 2.74
CA SER A 156 36.85 -24.63 1.44
C SER A 156 38.31 -25.04 1.58
N THR A 157 38.59 -26.31 1.31
CA THR A 157 39.86 -26.78 0.75
C THR A 157 39.79 -26.63 -0.78
N VAL A 158 39.57 -25.41 -1.28
CA VAL A 158 39.57 -25.16 -2.72
C VAL A 158 40.96 -24.70 -3.13
N SER A 159 41.59 -25.59 -3.88
CA SER A 159 42.86 -25.53 -4.59
C SER A 159 43.26 -24.11 -5.00
N ARG A 160 44.47 -23.69 -4.61
CA ARG A 160 45.18 -22.58 -5.25
C ARG A 160 45.49 -23.05 -6.67
N GLN A 161 44.67 -22.67 -7.64
CA GLN A 161 45.09 -22.73 -9.05
C GLN A 161 46.33 -21.82 -9.16
N ASP A 162 47.47 -22.39 -9.53
CA ASP A 162 48.70 -21.61 -9.69
C ASP A 162 48.45 -20.55 -10.78
N PRO A 163 48.77 -19.26 -10.54
CA PRO A 163 48.49 -18.19 -11.49
C PRO A 163 49.16 -18.39 -12.86
N LEU A 164 50.19 -19.25 -12.95
CA LEU A 164 50.85 -19.64 -14.20
C LEU A 164 49.97 -20.56 -15.06
N GLU A 165 49.32 -21.58 -14.48
CA GLU A 165 48.39 -22.45 -15.22
C GLU A 165 47.19 -21.65 -15.78
N ALA A 166 46.72 -20.66 -15.03
CA ALA A 166 45.63 -19.79 -15.46
C ALA A 166 46.02 -18.91 -16.67
N ALA A 167 47.30 -18.54 -16.80
CA ALA A 167 47.80 -17.79 -17.95
C ALA A 167 47.93 -18.68 -19.19
N GLU A 168 48.45 -19.90 -19.05
CA GLU A 168 48.62 -20.87 -20.14
C GLU A 168 47.26 -21.32 -20.73
N SER A 169 46.25 -21.49 -19.87
CA SER A 169 44.88 -21.81 -20.30
C SER A 169 44.27 -20.69 -21.17
N ARG A 170 44.51 -19.42 -20.82
CA ARG A 170 44.01 -18.27 -21.59
C ARG A 170 44.69 -18.15 -22.95
N VAL A 171 46.02 -18.33 -23.00
CA VAL A 171 46.77 -18.28 -24.25
C VAL A 171 46.32 -19.40 -25.20
N SER A 172 46.15 -20.63 -24.67
CA SER A 172 45.63 -21.76 -25.43
C SER A 172 44.23 -21.51 -25.99
N SER A 173 43.33 -20.91 -25.19
CA SER A 173 41.98 -20.56 -25.63
C SER A 173 41.99 -19.50 -26.75
N ILE A 174 42.86 -18.49 -26.66
CA ILE A 174 42.97 -17.44 -27.68
C ILE A 174 43.52 -18.04 -28.97
N ALA A 175 44.59 -18.84 -28.90
CA ALA A 175 45.18 -19.50 -30.06
C ALA A 175 44.16 -20.38 -30.80
N LEU A 176 43.39 -21.20 -30.08
CA LEU A 176 42.32 -22.01 -30.66
C LEU A 176 41.23 -21.16 -31.32
N SER A 177 40.85 -20.03 -30.72
CA SER A 177 39.88 -19.12 -31.32
C SER A 177 40.36 -18.50 -32.63
N ILE A 178 41.65 -18.14 -32.71
CA ILE A 178 42.28 -17.61 -33.92
C ILE A 178 42.30 -18.68 -35.01
N ILE A 179 42.71 -19.90 -34.68
CA ILE A 179 42.72 -21.04 -35.63
C ILE A 179 41.32 -21.31 -36.18
N HIS A 180 40.30 -21.35 -35.31
CA HIS A 180 38.91 -21.55 -35.74
C HIS A 180 38.40 -20.39 -36.60
N SER A 181 38.77 -19.14 -36.27
CA SER A 181 38.38 -17.99 -37.08
C SER A 181 39.03 -18.00 -38.46
N ALA A 182 40.33 -18.33 -38.55
CA ALA A 182 41.06 -18.45 -39.80
C ALA A 182 40.50 -19.60 -40.67
N ALA A 183 40.21 -20.76 -40.07
CA ALA A 183 39.58 -21.88 -40.77
C ALA A 183 38.20 -21.51 -41.34
N ARG A 184 37.40 -20.74 -40.59
CA ARG A 184 36.09 -20.27 -41.05
C ARG A 184 36.20 -19.26 -42.20
N ILE A 185 37.20 -18.37 -42.17
CA ILE A 185 37.47 -17.41 -43.25
C ILE A 185 37.94 -18.15 -44.51
N ALA A 186 38.87 -19.11 -44.39
CA ALA A 186 39.35 -19.91 -45.52
C ALA A 186 38.23 -20.74 -46.18
N ALA A 187 37.32 -21.32 -45.37
CA ALA A 187 36.17 -22.06 -45.89
C ALA A 187 35.20 -21.17 -46.69
N ASN A 188 35.03 -19.91 -46.28
CA ASN A 188 34.15 -18.97 -47.00
C ASN A 188 34.75 -18.48 -48.33
N HIS A 189 36.08 -18.39 -48.44
CA HIS A 189 36.74 -17.96 -49.68
C HIS A 189 36.90 -19.07 -50.74
N GLN A 190 36.70 -20.35 -50.40
CA GLN A 190 36.69 -21.45 -51.38
C GLN A 190 35.34 -21.65 -52.09
N GLY A 191 34.29 -20.91 -51.70
CA GLY A 191 32.95 -20.99 -52.30
C GLY A 191 32.66 -19.94 -53.39
N ASP A 192 33.55 -18.98 -53.63
CA ASP A 192 33.29 -17.81 -54.47
C ASP A 192 34.28 -17.72 -55.65
N GLY A 193 34.37 -18.84 -56.38
CA GLY A 193 35.20 -19.00 -57.57
C GLY A 193 34.51 -19.90 -58.60
N ARG A 194 33.43 -19.38 -59.20
CA ARG A 194 32.96 -19.77 -60.53
C ARG A 194 33.19 -18.59 -61.46
#